data_AF-A0A9N9A9Y3-F1
#
_entry.id   AF-A0A9N9A9Y3-F1
#
_cell.length_a   1.000
_cell.length_b   1.000
_cell.length_c   1.000
_cell.angle_alpha   90.00
_cell.angle_beta   90.00
_cell.angle_gamma   90.00
#
_symmetry.space_group_name_H-M   'P 1'
#
loop_
_entity.id
_entity.type
_entity.pdbx_description
1 polymer ?
#
loop_
_entity_poly.entity_id
_entity_poly.type
_entity_poly.pdbx_seq_one_letter_code
_entity_poly.pdbx_strand_id
1 'polypeptide(L)'
;MVQTESYESHELHDNDENPVMIATQQEMAEAGIPLQWRDYCAHLLIPLNKCRYKNNFLPWKCEKEKHAYEKCEYEEQLNVIHRASRPSRPDKARRLGYKAKQGFVIYRIRVRRGGRKRPVPKGATYGKPVNQGVNQLKYQRSLKATAEERIGRKCSNLRVVNSYWVNQDATYKYFEVILVDPSHKAIRRDPRINWIVSAKHKHREARGLTSIGVKNRGIGKGHRFNKTKGGGRHASWLRRNTLSLRRYR
;
A
#
# COMPACT_ATOMS: atom_id res chain seq x y z
N MET A 1 -3.34 11.88 50.32
CA MET A 1 -3.41 10.91 49.21
C MET A 1 -3.75 11.67 47.94
N VAL A 2 -2.73 12.05 47.17
CA VAL A 2 -2.93 12.69 45.85
C VAL A 2 -3.09 11.55 44.86
N GLN A 3 -4.28 11.41 44.29
CA GLN A 3 -4.54 10.45 43.22
C GLN A 3 -3.71 10.89 42.00
N THR A 4 -2.75 10.05 41.64
CA THR A 4 -1.99 10.18 40.39
C THR A 4 -2.92 9.85 39.24
N GLU A 5 -3.29 10.85 38.43
CA GLU A 5 -3.95 10.63 37.15
C GLU A 5 -3.02 9.82 36.25
N SER A 6 -3.38 8.56 36.04
CA SER A 6 -2.77 7.68 35.05
C SER A 6 -3.08 8.22 33.66
N TYR A 7 -2.07 8.74 32.97
CA TYR A 7 -2.15 9.02 31.54
C TYR A 7 -2.37 7.70 30.79
N GLU A 8 -3.63 7.45 30.47
CA GLU A 8 -4.07 6.33 29.67
C GLU A 8 -3.51 6.50 28.25
N SER A 9 -2.55 5.64 27.91
CA SER A 9 -1.96 5.59 26.59
C SER A 9 -3.04 5.25 25.58
N HIS A 10 -3.49 6.25 24.83
CA HIS A 10 -4.31 6.06 23.63
C HIS A 10 -3.53 5.16 22.65
N GLU A 11 -3.77 3.86 22.74
CA GLU A 11 -3.29 2.88 21.77
C GLU A 11 -3.95 3.21 20.42
N LEU A 12 -3.15 3.78 19.51
CA LEU A 12 -3.52 3.90 18.11
C LEU A 12 -3.61 2.49 17.53
N HIS A 13 -4.76 1.86 17.69
CA HIS A 13 -5.19 0.77 16.83
C HIS A 13 -5.33 1.35 15.42
N ASP A 14 -4.22 1.33 14.67
CA ASP A 14 -4.27 1.29 13.22
C ASP A 14 -5.05 0.02 12.86
N ASN A 15 -6.37 0.15 12.73
CA ASN A 15 -7.24 -0.84 12.11
C ASN A 15 -6.82 -0.92 10.62
N ASP A 16 -5.69 -1.61 10.41
CA ASP A 16 -5.18 -2.17 9.16
C ASP A 16 -5.99 -3.45 8.85
N GLU A 17 -7.29 -3.45 9.16
CA GLU A 17 -8.22 -4.45 8.64
C GLU A 17 -8.25 -4.24 7.13
N ASN A 18 -7.71 -5.21 6.40
CA ASN A 18 -7.90 -5.24 4.96
C ASN A 18 -9.41 -5.23 4.72
N PRO A 19 -10.00 -4.21 4.09
CA PRO A 19 -11.42 -4.24 3.82
C PRO A 19 -11.71 -5.44 2.92
N VAL A 20 -12.68 -6.22 3.37
CA VAL A 20 -13.20 -7.40 2.69
C VAL A 20 -13.86 -6.95 1.39
N MET A 21 -13.86 -7.80 0.35
CA MET A 21 -14.72 -7.56 -0.81
C MET A 21 -16.13 -7.30 -0.30
N ILE A 22 -16.70 -6.13 -0.62
CA ILE A 22 -17.99 -5.69 -0.05
C ILE A 22 -19.10 -6.64 -0.48
N ALA A 23 -19.05 -7.11 -1.73
CA ALA A 23 -19.89 -8.19 -2.21
C ALA A 23 -19.14 -9.53 -2.16
N THR A 24 -19.75 -10.53 -1.53
CA THR A 24 -19.20 -11.90 -1.50
C THR A 24 -19.37 -12.60 -2.86
N GLN A 25 -18.58 -13.66 -3.10
CA GLN A 25 -18.74 -14.45 -4.35
C GLN A 25 -20.12 -15.10 -4.47
N GLN A 26 -20.73 -15.47 -3.35
CA GLN A 26 -22.09 -16.02 -3.31
C GLN A 26 -23.11 -14.96 -3.68
N GLU A 27 -23.04 -13.77 -3.07
CA GLU A 27 -23.93 -12.64 -3.40
C GLU A 27 -23.86 -12.23 -4.88
N MET A 28 -22.66 -12.24 -5.49
CA MET A 28 -22.50 -11.95 -6.92
C MET A 28 -23.09 -13.04 -7.83
N ALA A 29 -23.07 -14.30 -7.39
CA ALA A 29 -23.66 -15.41 -8.12
C ALA A 29 -25.20 -15.37 -8.02
N GLU A 30 -25.74 -15.12 -6.83
CA GLU A 30 -27.18 -14.95 -6.59
C GLU A 30 -27.76 -13.76 -7.34
N ALA A 31 -27.00 -12.66 -7.46
CA ALA A 31 -27.39 -11.51 -8.26
C ALA A 31 -27.32 -11.75 -9.78
N GLY A 32 -26.94 -12.95 -10.23
CA GLY A 32 -26.88 -13.31 -11.65
C GLY A 32 -25.80 -12.58 -12.44
N ILE A 33 -24.73 -12.11 -11.78
CA ILE A 33 -23.67 -11.34 -12.45
C ILE A 33 -22.75 -12.31 -13.24
N PRO A 34 -22.56 -12.09 -14.56
CA PRO A 34 -21.59 -12.83 -15.37
C PRO A 34 -20.18 -12.73 -14.80
N LEU A 35 -19.36 -13.77 -14.97
CA LEU A 35 -17.98 -13.81 -14.46
C LEU A 35 -17.14 -12.59 -14.86
N GLN A 36 -17.42 -12.01 -16.03
CA GLN A 36 -16.70 -10.86 -16.59
C GLN A 36 -16.92 -9.58 -15.77
N TRP A 37 -18.07 -9.44 -15.08
CA TRP A 37 -18.45 -8.26 -14.28
C TRP A 37 -18.42 -8.52 -12.77
N ARG A 38 -17.74 -9.59 -12.31
CA ARG A 38 -17.47 -9.88 -10.89
C ARG A 38 -16.17 -9.25 -10.42
N ASP A 39 -16.00 -7.99 -10.78
CA ASP A 39 -14.87 -7.14 -10.42
C ASP A 39 -15.07 -6.50 -9.03
N TYR A 40 -14.23 -5.54 -8.63
CA TYR A 40 -14.53 -4.82 -7.39
C TYR A 40 -15.82 -4.03 -7.50
N CYS A 41 -16.12 -3.46 -8.67
CA CYS A 41 -17.27 -2.61 -8.87
C CYS A 41 -18.59 -3.38 -8.84
N ALA A 42 -18.57 -4.71 -8.80
CA ALA A 42 -19.73 -5.58 -8.64
C ALA A 42 -20.63 -5.20 -7.46
N HIS A 43 -20.08 -4.74 -6.33
CA HIS A 43 -20.91 -4.28 -5.19
C HIS A 43 -21.72 -2.99 -5.51
N LEU A 44 -21.33 -2.22 -6.52
CA LEU A 44 -22.08 -1.08 -7.07
C LEU A 44 -22.97 -1.51 -8.25
N LEU A 45 -22.59 -2.56 -8.97
CA LEU A 45 -23.38 -3.12 -10.07
C LEU A 45 -24.67 -3.79 -9.57
N ILE A 46 -24.63 -4.49 -8.43
CA ILE A 46 -25.82 -5.10 -7.81
C ILE A 46 -26.93 -4.04 -7.56
N PRO A 47 -26.70 -2.95 -6.80
CA PRO A 47 -27.71 -1.93 -6.58
C PRO A 47 -28.09 -1.19 -7.87
N LEU A 48 -27.15 -0.98 -8.81
CA LEU A 48 -27.45 -0.40 -10.11
C LEU A 48 -28.43 -1.27 -10.91
N ASN A 49 -28.20 -2.58 -10.99
CA ASN A 49 -29.07 -3.51 -11.70
C ASN A 49 -30.44 -3.60 -11.01
N LYS A 50 -30.50 -3.67 -9.68
CA LYS A 50 -31.79 -3.61 -8.94
C LYS A 50 -32.58 -2.34 -9.28
N CYS A 51 -31.91 -1.18 -9.33
CA CYS A 51 -32.54 0.07 -9.68
C CYS A 51 -33.00 0.10 -11.15
N ARG A 52 -32.20 -0.44 -12.08
CA ARG A 52 -32.54 -0.57 -13.50
C ARG A 52 -33.75 -1.44 -13.73
N TYR A 53 -33.82 -2.63 -13.10
CA TYR A 53 -34.98 -3.51 -13.22
C TYR A 53 -36.25 -2.88 -12.64
N LYS A 54 -36.17 -2.21 -11.48
CA LYS A 54 -37.32 -1.53 -10.87
C LYS A 54 -37.89 -0.41 -11.76
N ASN A 55 -37.03 0.31 -12.48
CA ASN A 55 -37.40 1.45 -13.30
C ASN A 55 -37.37 1.15 -14.81
N ASN A 56 -37.43 -0.12 -15.22
CA ASN A 56 -37.43 -0.54 -16.63
C ASN A 56 -36.29 0.07 -17.47
N PHE A 57 -35.09 0.19 -16.90
CA PHE A 57 -33.87 0.69 -17.57
C PHE A 57 -33.99 2.11 -18.15
N LEU A 58 -34.91 2.94 -17.63
CA LEU A 58 -35.06 4.32 -18.08
C LEU A 58 -33.77 5.14 -17.88
N PRO A 59 -33.23 5.82 -18.92
CA PRO A 59 -31.92 6.47 -18.89
C PRO A 59 -31.73 7.56 -17.81
N TRP A 60 -32.81 8.24 -17.43
CA TRP A 60 -32.82 9.34 -16.44
C TRP A 60 -33.08 8.88 -15.00
N LYS A 61 -33.26 7.57 -14.77
CA LYS A 61 -33.40 6.98 -13.43
C LYS A 61 -32.08 6.27 -13.06
N CYS A 62 -31.78 6.21 -11.75
CA CYS A 62 -30.58 5.54 -11.21
C CYS A 62 -29.23 6.20 -11.56
N GLU A 63 -29.23 7.51 -11.80
CA GLU A 63 -28.04 8.25 -12.24
C GLU A 63 -26.90 8.22 -11.21
N LYS A 64 -27.22 8.25 -9.91
CA LYS A 64 -26.21 8.22 -8.83
C LYS A 64 -25.50 6.88 -8.79
N GLU A 65 -26.25 5.79 -8.83
CA GLU A 65 -25.76 4.41 -8.85
C GLU A 65 -24.95 4.14 -10.11
N LYS A 66 -25.44 4.64 -11.26
CA LYS A 66 -24.77 4.54 -12.55
C LYS A 66 -23.42 5.25 -12.52
N HIS A 67 -23.38 6.51 -12.09
CA HIS A 67 -22.13 7.26 -11.98
C HIS A 67 -21.14 6.62 -11.00
N ALA A 68 -21.62 6.03 -9.91
CA ALA A 68 -20.76 5.32 -8.97
C ALA A 68 -20.10 4.09 -9.62
N TYR A 69 -20.88 3.26 -10.31
CA TYR A 69 -20.38 2.09 -11.03
C TYR A 69 -19.45 2.47 -12.19
N GLU A 70 -19.86 3.39 -13.06
CA GLU A 70 -19.05 3.83 -14.22
C GLU A 70 -17.73 4.45 -13.81
N LYS A 71 -17.71 5.23 -12.72
CA LYS A 71 -16.48 5.77 -12.17
C LYS A 71 -15.55 4.65 -11.69
N CYS A 72 -16.09 3.62 -11.06
CA CYS A 72 -15.33 2.48 -10.60
C CYS A 72 -14.73 1.69 -11.77
N GLU A 73 -15.52 1.37 -12.78
CA GLU A 73 -15.10 0.70 -14.03
C GLU A 73 -14.05 1.50 -14.80
N TYR A 74 -14.27 2.81 -14.95
CA TYR A 74 -13.31 3.70 -15.58
C TYR A 74 -11.96 3.63 -14.86
N GLU A 75 -11.95 3.66 -13.54
CA GLU A 75 -10.73 3.56 -12.73
C GLU A 75 -10.02 2.19 -12.88
N GLU A 76 -10.76 1.13 -13.20
CA GLU A 76 -10.23 -0.21 -13.49
C GLU A 76 -9.61 -0.33 -14.89
N GLN A 77 -10.21 0.34 -15.89
CA GLN A 77 -9.65 0.41 -17.25
C GLN A 77 -8.35 1.22 -17.32
N LEU A 78 -8.06 2.07 -16.34
CA LEU A 78 -6.83 2.86 -16.34
C LEU A 78 -5.55 2.00 -16.31
N ASN A 79 -4.48 2.58 -16.87
CA ASN A 79 -3.14 2.01 -16.84
C ASN A 79 -2.70 1.62 -15.42
N VAL A 80 -1.85 0.58 -15.33
CA VAL A 80 -1.35 0.03 -14.06
C VAL A 80 -0.79 1.12 -13.14
N ILE A 81 -0.13 2.12 -13.71
CA ILE A 81 0.35 3.32 -13.01
C ILE A 81 -0.16 4.54 -13.76
N HIS A 82 -1.06 5.30 -13.15
CA HIS A 82 -1.58 6.56 -13.68
C HIS A 82 -1.43 7.70 -12.66
N ARG A 83 -1.33 8.93 -13.17
CA ARG A 83 -1.29 10.14 -12.34
C ARG A 83 -2.72 10.52 -11.97
N ALA A 84 -2.98 10.69 -10.68
CA ALA A 84 -4.26 11.19 -10.19
C ALA A 84 -4.16 12.71 -10.01
N SER A 85 -5.14 13.46 -10.50
CA SER A 85 -5.18 14.93 -10.38
C SER A 85 -5.35 15.38 -8.93
N ARG A 86 -6.09 14.60 -8.12
CA ARG A 86 -6.39 14.87 -6.71
C ARG A 86 -6.41 13.56 -5.92
N PRO A 87 -6.14 13.58 -4.60
CA PRO A 87 -6.28 12.39 -3.77
C PRO A 87 -7.74 11.94 -3.75
N SER A 88 -7.98 10.63 -3.84
CA SER A 88 -9.33 10.08 -3.62
C SER A 88 -9.78 10.25 -2.18
N ARG A 89 -8.83 10.19 -1.25
CA ARG A 89 -9.04 10.35 0.19
C ARG A 89 -8.17 11.50 0.73
N PRO A 90 -8.63 12.76 0.61
CA PRO A 90 -7.85 13.93 1.03
C PRO A 90 -7.52 13.94 2.53
N ASP A 91 -8.42 13.39 3.36
CA ASP A 91 -8.27 13.23 4.81
C ASP A 91 -7.05 12.35 5.16
N LYS A 92 -6.99 11.14 4.60
CA LYS A 92 -5.91 10.17 4.84
C LYS A 92 -4.61 10.67 4.21
N ALA A 93 -4.68 11.25 3.02
CA ALA A 93 -3.52 11.83 2.36
C ALA A 93 -2.88 12.92 3.23
N ARG A 94 -3.66 13.85 3.77
CA ARG A 94 -3.17 14.93 4.63
C ARG A 94 -2.51 14.40 5.90
N ARG A 95 -3.09 13.37 6.53
CA ARG A 95 -2.50 12.70 7.70
C ARG A 95 -1.13 12.09 7.39
N LEU A 96 -0.93 11.61 6.17
CA LEU A 96 0.32 10.99 5.71
C LEU A 96 1.35 12.00 5.16
N GLY A 97 1.05 13.30 5.20
CA GLY A 97 1.96 14.38 4.83
C GLY A 97 1.66 15.08 3.50
N TYR A 98 0.54 14.75 2.83
CA TYR A 98 0.11 15.50 1.65
C TYR A 98 -0.36 16.92 2.02
N LYS A 99 0.01 17.90 1.19
CA LYS A 99 -0.55 19.25 1.23
C LYS A 99 -0.96 19.65 -0.19
N ALA A 100 -2.07 20.38 -0.29
CA ALA A 100 -2.56 20.91 -1.56
C ALA A 100 -1.71 22.12 -1.99
N LYS A 101 -0.50 21.85 -2.47
CA LYS A 101 0.45 22.85 -2.97
C LYS A 101 1.24 22.29 -4.16
N GLN A 102 1.80 23.18 -4.95
CA GLN A 102 2.64 22.80 -6.10
C GLN A 102 3.86 21.99 -5.63
N GLY A 103 4.21 20.98 -6.43
CA GLY A 103 5.28 20.02 -6.13
C GLY A 103 4.81 18.76 -5.40
N PHE A 104 3.56 18.68 -4.92
CA PHE A 104 2.95 17.41 -4.52
C PHE A 104 2.24 16.77 -5.71
N VAL A 105 2.47 15.48 -5.91
CA VAL A 105 1.83 14.69 -6.98
C VAL A 105 1.33 13.38 -6.40
N ILE A 106 0.19 12.91 -6.90
CA ILE A 106 -0.37 11.62 -6.51
C ILE A 106 -0.38 10.70 -7.72
N TYR A 107 0.12 9.50 -7.52
CA TYR A 107 0.00 8.42 -8.49
C TYR A 107 -0.81 7.30 -7.88
N ARG A 108 -1.71 6.74 -8.68
CA ARG A 108 -2.42 5.54 -8.33
C ARG A 108 -1.78 4.36 -9.04
N ILE A 109 -1.63 3.26 -8.32
CA ILE A 109 -1.09 2.01 -8.83
C ILE A 109 -1.93 0.83 -8.40
N ARG A 110 -2.15 -0.09 -9.33
CA ARG A 110 -2.67 -1.43 -9.01
C ARG A 110 -1.55 -2.46 -8.89
N VAL A 111 -1.63 -3.32 -7.88
CA VAL A 111 -0.68 -4.39 -7.62
C VAL A 111 -1.44 -5.70 -7.48
N ARG A 112 -1.05 -6.74 -8.23
CA ARG A 112 -1.67 -8.06 -8.14
C ARG A 112 -1.59 -8.60 -6.71
N ARG A 113 -2.70 -9.16 -6.25
CA ARG A 113 -2.85 -9.82 -4.95
C ARG A 113 -2.24 -11.22 -4.97
N GLY A 114 -2.19 -11.81 -3.78
CA GLY A 114 -1.76 -13.18 -3.57
C GLY A 114 -0.30 -13.31 -3.14
N GLY A 115 0.13 -14.57 -3.03
CA GLY A 115 1.51 -14.92 -2.76
C GLY A 115 2.43 -14.63 -3.95
N ARG A 116 3.73 -14.84 -3.75
CA ARG A 116 4.72 -14.72 -4.80
C ARG A 116 5.29 -16.09 -5.10
N LYS A 117 4.85 -16.68 -6.22
CA LYS A 117 5.42 -17.92 -6.74
C LYS A 117 6.92 -17.76 -6.97
N ARG A 118 7.71 -18.77 -6.60
CA ARG A 118 9.14 -18.79 -6.90
C ARG A 118 9.34 -18.92 -8.42
N PRO A 119 10.16 -18.06 -9.06
CA PRO A 119 10.42 -18.15 -10.48
C PRO A 119 11.45 -19.26 -10.75
N VAL A 120 10.99 -20.51 -10.79
CA VAL A 120 11.82 -21.68 -11.15
C VAL A 120 11.28 -22.38 -12.40
N PRO A 121 12.15 -22.78 -13.35
CA PRO A 121 11.74 -23.56 -14.51
C PRO A 121 11.06 -24.85 -14.08
N LYS A 122 9.85 -25.12 -14.60
CA LYS A 122 9.07 -26.35 -14.34
C LYS A 122 8.83 -26.68 -12.84
N GLY A 123 9.04 -25.74 -11.93
CA GLY A 123 8.94 -26.01 -10.48
C GLY A 123 10.19 -26.68 -9.86
N ALA A 124 11.24 -26.95 -10.64
CA ALA A 124 12.46 -27.60 -10.15
C ALA A 124 13.36 -26.59 -9.43
N THR A 125 13.52 -26.74 -8.11
CA THR A 125 14.34 -25.88 -7.26
C THR A 125 15.76 -26.41 -7.05
N TYR A 126 15.92 -27.74 -7.11
CA TYR A 126 17.14 -28.50 -6.77
C TYR A 126 17.63 -28.30 -5.32
N GLY A 127 18.29 -29.32 -4.76
CA GLY A 127 18.85 -29.30 -3.41
C GLY A 127 17.90 -29.78 -2.31
N LYS A 128 18.11 -29.30 -1.08
CA LYS A 128 17.49 -29.84 0.15
C LYS A 128 15.95 -29.75 0.10
N PRO A 129 15.21 -30.78 0.58
CA PRO A 129 13.75 -30.82 0.58
C PRO A 129 13.05 -29.59 1.16
N VAL A 130 13.61 -28.98 2.22
CA VAL A 130 13.07 -27.76 2.86
C VAL A 130 12.92 -26.57 1.89
N ASN A 131 13.73 -26.51 0.84
CA ASN A 131 13.73 -25.43 -0.13
C ASN A 131 12.84 -25.71 -1.36
N GLN A 132 12.17 -26.86 -1.42
CA GLN A 132 11.44 -27.28 -2.62
C GLN A 132 10.09 -26.59 -2.82
N GLY A 133 9.56 -25.87 -1.82
CA GLY A 133 8.29 -25.15 -1.92
C GLY A 133 8.27 -24.05 -3.00
N VAL A 134 7.22 -24.02 -3.83
CA VAL A 134 7.07 -23.06 -4.94
C VAL A 134 5.82 -22.18 -4.82
N ASN A 135 4.65 -22.75 -4.54
CA ASN A 135 3.36 -22.09 -4.71
C ASN A 135 2.91 -21.24 -3.51
N GLN A 136 2.96 -21.78 -2.29
CA GLN A 136 2.41 -21.14 -1.09
C GLN A 136 3.39 -20.15 -0.40
N LEU A 137 4.34 -19.61 -1.17
CA LEU A 137 5.32 -18.66 -0.65
C LEU A 137 4.73 -17.25 -0.56
N LYS A 138 4.92 -16.62 0.61
CA LYS A 138 4.55 -15.23 0.85
C LYS A 138 5.74 -14.31 0.57
N TYR A 139 5.45 -13.12 0.04
CA TYR A 139 6.51 -12.14 -0.14
C TYR A 139 6.91 -11.51 1.20
N GLN A 140 8.21 -11.30 1.41
CA GLN A 140 8.73 -10.71 2.65
C GLN A 140 8.31 -9.24 2.84
N ARG A 141 7.94 -8.55 1.76
CA ARG A 141 7.48 -7.15 1.77
C ARG A 141 6.00 -7.08 1.43
N SER A 142 5.30 -6.13 2.02
CA SER A 142 3.89 -5.86 1.69
C SER A 142 3.69 -5.40 0.25
N LEU A 143 2.49 -5.65 -0.30
CA LEU A 143 2.10 -5.18 -1.64
C LEU A 143 2.16 -3.64 -1.76
N LYS A 144 1.89 -2.94 -0.65
CA LYS A 144 2.00 -1.48 -0.53
C LYS A 144 3.45 -1.00 -0.70
N ALA A 145 4.45 -1.72 -0.19
CA ALA A 145 5.85 -1.40 -0.44
C ALA A 145 6.26 -1.65 -1.90
N THR A 146 5.75 -2.73 -2.50
CA THR A 146 5.94 -2.99 -3.95
C THR A 146 5.32 -1.88 -4.80
N ALA A 147 4.17 -1.33 -4.38
CA ALA A 147 3.53 -0.19 -5.03
C ALA A 147 4.44 1.06 -5.02
N GLU A 148 4.95 1.42 -3.84
CA GLU A 148 5.89 2.55 -3.68
C GLU A 148 7.13 2.38 -4.55
N GLU A 149 7.74 1.19 -4.56
CA GLU A 149 8.94 0.92 -5.35
C GLU A 149 8.70 1.01 -6.86
N ARG A 150 7.58 0.47 -7.36
CA ARG A 150 7.21 0.57 -8.79
C ARG A 150 7.05 2.04 -9.22
N ILE A 151 6.40 2.85 -8.38
CA ILE A 151 6.21 4.27 -8.67
C ILE A 151 7.53 5.03 -8.55
N GLY A 152 8.34 4.77 -7.52
CA GLY A 152 9.65 5.40 -7.36
C GLY A 152 10.62 5.11 -8.52
N ARG A 153 10.51 3.91 -9.11
CA ARG A 153 11.25 3.56 -10.35
C ARG A 153 10.72 4.30 -11.57
N LYS A 154 9.39 4.41 -11.74
CA LYS A 154 8.78 5.12 -12.88
C LYS A 154 9.00 6.63 -12.81
N CYS A 155 8.90 7.21 -11.62
CA CYS A 155 9.03 8.64 -11.35
C CYS A 155 10.35 8.93 -10.63
N SER A 156 11.47 8.67 -11.29
CA SER A 156 12.82 8.74 -10.70
C SER A 156 13.23 10.15 -10.26
N ASN A 157 12.68 11.18 -10.90
CA ASN A 157 12.87 12.59 -10.54
C ASN A 157 12.15 12.99 -9.24
N LEU A 158 11.11 12.26 -8.84
CA LEU A 158 10.31 12.54 -7.65
C LEU A 158 10.80 11.75 -6.43
N ARG A 159 10.26 12.09 -5.26
CA ARG A 159 10.51 11.40 -3.99
C ARG A 159 9.21 10.88 -3.42
N VAL A 160 9.16 9.57 -3.13
CA VAL A 160 8.02 8.97 -2.44
C VAL A 160 8.00 9.44 -0.99
N VAL A 161 6.87 10.00 -0.55
CA VAL A 161 6.63 10.39 0.84
C VAL A 161 6.08 9.20 1.62
N ASN A 162 4.88 8.76 1.21
CA ASN A 162 4.08 7.71 1.80
C ASN A 162 3.05 7.22 0.78
N SER A 163 2.30 6.20 1.16
CA SER A 163 1.20 5.66 0.37
C SER A 163 0.01 5.26 1.26
N TYR A 164 -1.16 5.09 0.66
CA TYR A 164 -2.34 4.55 1.32
C TYR A 164 -3.16 3.66 0.38
N TRP A 165 -3.94 2.77 1.00
CA TRP A 165 -4.88 1.92 0.30
C TRP A 165 -6.10 2.73 -0.13
N VAL A 166 -6.56 2.49 -1.36
CA VAL A 166 -7.77 3.11 -1.91
C VAL A 166 -8.86 2.08 -2.07
N ASN A 167 -8.51 0.95 -2.69
CA ASN A 167 -9.46 -0.03 -3.16
C ASN A 167 -8.80 -1.43 -3.35
N GLN A 168 -9.56 -2.51 -3.46
CA GLN A 168 -9.12 -3.87 -3.69
C GLN A 168 -10.19 -4.71 -4.42
N ASP A 169 -9.86 -5.21 -5.62
CA ASP A 169 -10.65 -6.24 -6.32
C ASP A 169 -10.11 -7.65 -6.01
N ALA A 170 -10.70 -8.71 -6.56
CA ALA A 170 -10.24 -10.10 -6.37
C ALA A 170 -8.79 -10.33 -6.83
N THR A 171 -8.34 -9.62 -7.87
CA THR A 171 -7.06 -9.77 -8.56
C THR A 171 -6.00 -8.75 -8.12
N TYR A 172 -6.37 -7.53 -7.76
CA TYR A 172 -5.50 -6.38 -7.53
C TYR A 172 -5.86 -5.62 -6.24
N LYS A 173 -4.86 -4.93 -5.70
CA LYS A 173 -5.02 -3.86 -4.69
C LYS A 173 -4.57 -2.55 -5.30
N TYR A 174 -5.35 -1.50 -5.05
CA TYR A 174 -5.11 -0.15 -5.51
C TYR A 174 -4.53 0.69 -4.36
N PHE A 175 -3.43 1.36 -4.66
CA PHE A 175 -2.76 2.27 -3.74
C PHE A 175 -2.58 3.64 -4.39
N GLU A 176 -2.75 4.68 -3.59
CA GLU A 176 -2.31 6.02 -3.94
C GLU A 176 -1.00 6.31 -3.22
N VAL A 177 0.01 6.68 -4.00
CA VAL A 177 1.34 7.04 -3.52
C VAL A 177 1.51 8.54 -3.66
N ILE A 178 1.86 9.16 -2.55
CA ILE A 178 2.14 10.59 -2.44
C ILE A 178 3.61 10.80 -2.80
N LEU A 179 3.85 11.59 -3.84
CA LEU A 179 5.18 11.99 -4.26
C LEU A 179 5.37 13.50 -4.10
N VAL A 180 6.63 13.87 -3.96
CA VAL A 180 7.09 15.24 -3.88
C VAL A 180 8.18 15.46 -4.91
N ASP A 181 8.10 16.59 -5.62
CA ASP A 181 9.14 17.09 -6.50
C ASP A 181 10.20 17.87 -5.70
N PRO A 182 11.43 17.35 -5.55
CA PRO A 182 12.50 18.03 -4.83
C PRO A 182 13.05 19.28 -5.55
N SER A 183 12.78 19.44 -6.84
CA SER A 183 13.24 20.58 -7.65
C SER A 183 12.32 21.79 -7.52
N HIS A 184 11.06 21.59 -7.12
CA HIS A 184 10.06 22.66 -7.05
C HIS A 184 10.33 23.66 -5.92
N LYS A 185 10.31 24.97 -6.21
CA LYS A 185 10.61 26.04 -5.22
C LYS A 185 9.69 26.00 -4.00
N ALA A 186 8.40 25.71 -4.19
CA ALA A 186 7.42 25.59 -3.09
C ALA A 186 7.68 24.41 -2.13
N ILE A 187 8.50 23.44 -2.55
CA ILE A 187 8.96 22.34 -1.68
C ILE A 187 10.26 22.74 -0.98
N ARG A 188 11.22 23.30 -1.72
CA ARG A 188 12.52 23.70 -1.18
C ARG A 188 12.43 24.79 -0.11
N ARG A 189 11.51 25.75 -0.27
CA ARG A 189 11.30 26.86 0.66
C ARG A 189 10.45 26.50 1.88
N ASP A 190 9.70 25.39 1.85
CA ASP A 190 8.83 25.02 2.98
C ASP A 190 9.61 24.20 4.03
N PRO A 191 9.83 24.73 5.24
CA PRO A 191 10.59 24.07 6.29
C PRO A 191 9.96 22.75 6.77
N ARG A 192 8.66 22.52 6.52
CA ARG A 192 7.97 21.30 6.96
C ARG A 192 8.29 20.07 6.09
N ILE A 193 8.68 20.27 4.82
CA ILE A 193 8.91 19.18 3.86
C ILE A 193 10.29 19.19 3.22
N ASN A 194 11.01 20.32 3.24
CA ASN A 194 12.29 20.47 2.55
C ASN A 194 13.36 19.45 2.98
N TRP A 195 13.21 18.79 4.14
CA TRP A 195 14.04 17.65 4.53
C TRP A 195 14.15 16.60 3.43
N ILE A 196 13.08 16.35 2.67
CA ILE A 196 13.04 15.31 1.61
C ILE A 196 13.92 15.64 0.40
N VAL A 197 14.34 16.89 0.26
CA VAL A 197 15.17 17.37 -0.86
C VAL A 197 16.61 16.88 -0.75
N SER A 198 17.09 16.63 0.47
CA SER A 198 18.45 16.15 0.71
C SER A 198 18.72 14.82 -0.01
N ALA A 199 19.93 14.65 -0.53
CA ALA A 199 20.35 13.43 -1.23
C ALA A 199 20.25 12.16 -0.36
N LYS A 200 20.29 12.28 0.97
CA LYS A 200 20.07 11.13 1.87
C LYS A 200 18.68 10.51 1.74
N HIS A 201 17.72 11.23 1.15
CA HIS A 201 16.35 10.80 0.90
C HIS A 201 16.10 10.39 -0.56
N LYS A 202 17.13 10.20 -1.40
CA LYS A 202 16.94 9.56 -2.72
C LYS A 202 16.46 8.12 -2.56
N HIS A 203 15.45 7.70 -3.32
CA HIS A 203 14.93 6.33 -3.30
C HIS A 203 14.70 5.74 -1.89
N ARG A 204 13.90 6.45 -1.07
CA ARG A 204 13.52 5.99 0.29
C ARG A 204 12.74 4.69 0.25
N GLU A 205 11.88 4.53 -0.75
CA GLU A 205 11.06 3.37 -1.02
C GLU A 205 11.92 2.12 -1.29
N ALA A 206 12.99 2.25 -2.08
CA ALA A 206 13.89 1.14 -2.40
C ALA A 206 14.68 0.66 -1.16
N ARG A 207 15.04 1.59 -0.27
CA ARG A 207 15.77 1.30 0.98
C ARG A 207 14.87 0.93 2.16
N GLY A 208 13.56 0.92 1.98
CA GLY A 208 12.60 0.63 3.06
C GLY A 208 12.63 1.67 4.18
N LEU A 209 12.70 2.96 3.83
CA LEU A 209 12.67 4.11 4.74
C LEU A 209 11.33 4.86 4.75
N THR A 210 10.38 4.44 3.92
CA THR A 210 8.97 4.86 4.02
C THR A 210 8.31 4.17 5.22
N SER A 211 7.15 4.65 5.69
CA SER A 211 6.47 4.06 6.85
C SER A 211 6.24 2.55 6.69
N ILE A 212 5.77 2.13 5.51
CA ILE A 212 5.55 0.70 5.21
C ILE A 212 6.87 -0.08 5.08
N GLY A 213 7.92 0.53 4.55
CA GLY A 213 9.26 -0.07 4.48
C GLY A 213 9.83 -0.36 5.87
N VAL A 214 9.66 0.57 6.81
CA VAL A 214 10.08 0.40 8.20
C VAL A 214 9.27 -0.71 8.89
N LYS A 215 7.94 -0.76 8.67
CA LYS A 215 7.07 -1.85 9.16
C LYS A 215 7.53 -3.22 8.65
N ASN A 216 7.82 -3.35 7.35
CA ASN A 216 8.33 -4.59 6.76
C ASN A 216 9.70 -5.02 7.31
N ARG A 217 10.54 -4.08 7.74
CA ARG A 217 11.84 -4.37 8.37
C ARG A 217 11.72 -4.88 9.80
N GLY A 218 10.54 -4.79 10.42
CA GLY A 218 10.29 -5.21 11.80
C GLY A 218 11.13 -4.41 12.80
N ILE A 219 11.22 -3.09 12.63
CA ILE A 219 11.91 -2.21 13.57
C ILE A 219 10.90 -1.74 14.61
N GLY A 220 11.26 -1.86 15.89
CA GLY A 220 10.42 -1.45 17.01
C GLY A 220 11.19 -1.47 18.33
N LYS A 221 10.50 -1.22 19.43
CA LYS A 221 11.05 -1.19 20.80
C LYS A 221 10.49 -2.35 21.62
N GLY A 222 11.28 -2.86 22.57
CA GLY A 222 10.89 -3.93 23.48
C GLY A 222 11.32 -5.33 23.04
N HIS A 223 10.99 -6.33 23.86
CA HIS A 223 11.50 -7.71 23.72
C HIS A 223 11.13 -8.36 22.37
N ARG A 224 10.00 -7.97 21.76
CA ARG A 224 9.53 -8.49 20.45
C ARG A 224 10.47 -8.14 19.29
N PHE A 225 11.33 -7.12 19.45
CA PHE A 225 12.22 -6.60 18.40
C PHE A 225 13.71 -6.89 18.64
N ASN A 226 14.02 -7.85 19.50
CA ASN A 226 15.41 -8.24 19.82
C ASN A 226 16.24 -8.64 18.59
N LYS A 227 15.60 -9.18 17.54
CA LYS A 227 16.28 -9.59 16.31
C LYS A 227 16.62 -8.42 15.38
N THR A 228 16.13 -7.21 15.64
CA THR A 228 16.35 -6.01 14.80
C THR A 228 17.02 -4.85 15.56
N LYS A 229 17.41 -5.07 16.82
CA LYS A 229 18.12 -4.10 17.67
C LYS A 229 19.44 -3.65 17.04
N GLY A 230 19.61 -2.35 16.81
CA GLY A 230 20.80 -1.76 16.17
C GLY A 230 20.61 -1.41 14.69
N GLY A 231 19.38 -1.12 14.25
CA GLY A 231 19.10 -0.58 12.91
C GLY A 231 18.67 -1.60 11.85
N GLY A 232 18.59 -2.89 12.20
CA GLY A 232 18.07 -3.93 11.30
C GLY A 232 18.51 -5.34 11.67
N ARG A 233 17.95 -6.34 10.98
CA ARG A 233 18.24 -7.76 11.22
C ARG A 233 19.71 -8.10 10.95
N HIS A 234 20.27 -7.60 9.84
CA HIS A 234 21.68 -7.84 9.49
C HIS A 234 22.63 -7.19 10.49
N ALA A 235 22.42 -5.92 10.88
CA ALA A 235 23.24 -5.26 11.90
C ALA A 235 23.18 -5.99 13.25
N SER A 236 22.00 -6.47 13.65
CA SER A 236 21.87 -7.30 14.86
C SER A 236 22.57 -8.65 14.74
N TRP A 237 22.59 -9.27 13.56
CA TRP A 237 23.29 -10.52 13.32
C TRP A 237 24.80 -10.29 13.34
N LEU A 238 25.31 -9.28 12.65
CA LEU A 238 26.72 -8.93 12.59
C LEU A 238 27.29 -8.74 14.00
N ARG A 239 26.65 -7.90 14.84
CA ARG A 239 27.09 -7.70 16.23
C ARG A 239 27.17 -8.99 17.05
N ARG A 240 26.26 -9.95 16.84
CA ARG A 240 26.22 -11.21 17.60
C ARG A 240 27.22 -12.25 17.10
N ASN A 241 27.58 -12.20 15.83
CA ASN A 241 28.47 -13.16 15.19
C ASN A 241 29.89 -12.59 14.98
N THR A 242 30.14 -11.35 15.43
CA THR A 242 31.49 -10.77 15.43
C THR A 242 32.17 -11.15 16.73
N LEU A 243 33.27 -11.90 16.63
CA LEU A 243 34.13 -12.22 17.77
C LEU A 243 34.91 -10.97 18.17
N SER A 244 34.73 -10.50 19.41
CA SER A 244 35.47 -9.35 19.93
C SER A 244 36.81 -9.81 20.51
N LEU A 245 37.89 -9.56 19.77
CA LEU A 245 39.25 -9.84 20.22
C LEU A 245 39.87 -8.57 20.78
N ARG A 246 39.80 -8.40 22.10
CA ARG A 246 40.46 -7.30 22.79
C ARG A 246 41.98 -7.46 22.72
N ARG A 247 42.70 -6.33 22.75
CA ARG A 247 44.18 -6.30 22.70
C ARG A 247 44.80 -7.13 23.82
N TYR A 248 44.23 -7.03 25.02
CA TYR A 248 44.57 -7.83 26.19
C TYR A 248 43.34 -8.67 26.55
N ARG A 249 43.52 -9.97 26.73
CA ARG A 249 42.45 -10.94 27.04
C ARG A 249 42.55 -11.41 28.46
#